data_AF-A0A935U9V5-F1
#
_entry.id   AF-A0A935U9V5-F1
#
_cell.length_a   1.000
_cell.length_b   1.000
_cell.length_c   1.000
_cell.angle_alpha   90.00
_cell.angle_beta   90.00
_cell.angle_gamma   90.00
#
_symmetry.space_group_name_H-M   'P 1'
#
loop_
_entity.id
_entity.type
_entity.pdbx_description
1 polymer ?
#
loop_
_entity_poly.entity_id
_entity_poly.type
_entity_poly.pdbx_seq_one_letter_code
_entity_poly.pdbx_strand_id
1 'polypeptide(L)'
;MTIVENRLSDGPALAWFDDDTLMLEVGRAEGNGADVFVQIRHVIRLRTGELAVADAGAREIRVFDAEGRHRFTVGGHGEGPGEFANLWSIAQVRATQFRP
;
A
#
# COMPACT_ATOMS: atom_id res chain seq x y z
N MET A 1 13.47 9.30 12.10
CA MET A 1 11.99 9.44 11.99
C MET A 1 11.60 9.01 10.59
N THR A 2 10.70 8.03 10.45
CA THR A 2 10.29 7.52 9.12
C THR A 2 9.01 8.23 8.67
N ILE A 3 9.04 8.84 7.49
CA ILE A 3 7.91 9.59 6.92
C ILE A 3 7.54 8.98 5.57
N VAL A 4 6.23 8.86 5.33
CA VAL A 4 5.68 8.46 4.04
C VAL A 4 4.95 9.67 3.46
N GLU A 5 5.38 10.15 2.30
CA GLU A 5 4.75 11.29 1.65
C GLU A 5 4.01 10.83 0.37
N ASN A 6 2.78 11.32 0.24
CA ASN A 6 1.98 11.20 -0.98
C ASN A 6 2.06 12.54 -1.73
N ARG A 7 2.85 12.61 -2.79
CA ARG A 7 2.97 13.80 -3.63
C ARG A 7 2.44 13.50 -5.03
N LEU A 8 1.35 14.16 -5.44
CA LEU A 8 0.94 14.17 -6.85
C LEU A 8 1.06 15.59 -7.41
N SER A 9 1.94 15.73 -8.40
CA SER A 9 1.83 16.69 -9.52
C SER A 9 2.78 16.30 -10.66
N ASP A 10 3.96 15.71 -10.39
CA ASP A 10 4.89 15.18 -11.42
C ASP A 10 5.88 14.10 -10.87
N GLY A 11 5.60 13.50 -9.69
CA GLY A 11 6.51 12.59 -8.97
C GLY A 11 5.88 11.23 -8.61
N PRO A 12 6.63 10.33 -7.93
CA PRO A 12 6.12 9.02 -7.51
C PRO A 12 4.91 9.18 -6.57
N ALA A 13 3.94 8.29 -6.68
CA ALA A 13 2.72 8.37 -5.86
C ALA A 13 3.03 8.22 -4.35
N LEU A 14 4.08 7.48 -4.00
CA LEU A 14 4.57 7.31 -2.63
C LEU A 14 6.09 7.36 -2.58
N ALA A 15 6.60 8.09 -1.60
CA ALA A 15 8.01 8.11 -1.23
C ALA A 15 8.17 7.81 0.27
N TRP A 16 9.12 6.95 0.59
CA TRP A 16 9.48 6.55 1.94
C TRP A 16 10.84 7.11 2.31
N PHE A 17 10.92 7.80 3.45
CA PHE A 17 12.14 8.43 3.93
C PHE A 17 12.59 7.84 5.28
N ASP A 18 13.91 7.73 5.47
CA ASP A 18 14.55 7.54 6.77
C ASP A 18 15.53 8.69 7.02
N ASP A 19 15.24 9.50 8.05
CA ASP A 19 16.00 10.73 8.36
C ASP A 19 16.33 11.55 7.10
N ASP A 20 15.27 11.93 6.37
CA ASP A 20 15.28 12.69 5.10
C ASP A 20 15.96 12.01 3.91
N THR A 21 16.48 10.79 4.07
CA THR A 21 17.00 9.98 2.96
C THR A 21 15.87 9.22 2.29
N LEU A 22 15.69 9.42 0.99
CA LEU A 22 14.73 8.65 0.20
C LEU A 22 15.16 7.18 0.15
N MET A 23 14.35 6.31 0.72
CA MET A 23 14.59 4.87 0.80
C MET A 23 13.86 4.09 -0.27
N LEU A 24 12.64 4.51 -0.63
CA LEU A 24 11.84 3.82 -1.63
C LEU A 24 10.80 4.73 -2.27
N GLU A 25 10.67 4.65 -3.59
CA GLU A 25 9.59 5.25 -4.37
C GLU A 25 8.69 4.16 -4.94
N VAL A 26 7.38 4.27 -4.73
CA VAL A 26 6.39 3.39 -5.33
C VAL A 26 5.29 4.22 -5.95
N GLY A 27 5.07 4.01 -7.24
CA GLY A 27 3.89 4.51 -7.93
C GLY A 27 4.19 5.43 -9.10
N ARG A 28 3.31 5.42 -10.09
CA ARG A 28 3.32 6.33 -11.24
C ARG A 28 1.95 6.97 -11.39
N ALA A 29 1.93 8.24 -11.82
CA ALA A 29 0.68 8.94 -12.08
C ALA A 29 -0.06 8.38 -13.31
N GLU A 30 0.66 7.76 -14.25
CA GLU A 30 0.12 7.27 -15.52
C GLU A 30 0.71 5.91 -15.90
N GLY A 31 -0.03 5.14 -16.69
CA GLY A 31 0.32 3.78 -17.14
C GLY A 31 -0.75 2.74 -16.79
N ASN A 32 -0.45 1.45 -17.00
CA ASN A 32 -1.37 0.33 -16.77
C ASN A 32 -0.80 -0.72 -15.78
N GLY A 33 -0.01 -0.30 -14.79
CA GLY A 33 0.69 -1.18 -13.86
C GLY A 33 0.09 -1.23 -12.45
N ALA A 34 0.51 -2.21 -11.64
CA ALA A 34 0.11 -2.33 -10.23
C ALA A 34 0.60 -1.16 -9.35
N ASP A 35 1.48 -0.32 -9.89
CA ASP A 35 2.00 0.93 -9.36
C ASP A 35 1.17 2.16 -9.78
N VAL A 36 0.04 1.99 -10.48
CA VAL A 36 -0.88 3.09 -10.81
C VAL A 36 -2.07 3.07 -9.84
N PHE A 37 -2.21 4.13 -9.05
CA PHE A 37 -3.20 4.21 -7.99
C PHE A 37 -4.34 5.17 -8.32
N VAL A 38 -5.57 4.81 -7.93
CA VAL A 38 -6.75 5.66 -8.11
C VAL A 38 -6.90 6.62 -6.94
N GLN A 39 -6.89 6.10 -5.71
CA GLN A 39 -6.99 6.91 -4.50
C GLN A 39 -6.29 6.24 -3.34
N ILE A 40 -5.03 6.61 -3.11
CA ILE A 40 -4.28 6.11 -1.95
C ILE A 40 -4.89 6.67 -0.67
N ARG A 41 -5.31 5.78 0.22
CA ARG A 41 -5.98 6.15 1.48
C ARG A 41 -5.15 5.85 2.72
N HIS A 42 -4.38 4.77 2.69
CA HIS A 42 -3.46 4.44 3.78
C HIS A 42 -2.28 3.63 3.27
N VAL A 43 -1.13 3.77 3.92
CA VAL A 43 0.08 3.00 3.64
C VAL A 43 0.71 2.55 4.95
N ILE A 44 1.08 1.29 5.05
CA ILE A 44 1.82 0.77 6.21
C ILE A 44 3.03 -0.05 5.76
N ARG A 45 4.12 0.03 6.52
CA ARG A 45 5.22 -0.93 6.41
C ARG A 45 4.90 -2.12 7.29
N LEU A 46 4.88 -3.29 6.67
CA LEU A 46 4.73 -4.55 7.38
C LEU A 46 6.05 -4.86 8.10
N ARG A 47 5.96 -5.61 9.22
CA ARG A 47 7.14 -6.12 9.94
C ARG A 47 8.15 -6.89 9.07
N THR A 48 7.72 -7.43 7.94
CA THR A 48 8.55 -8.12 6.94
C THR A 48 9.39 -7.17 6.09
N GLY A 49 9.18 -5.85 6.20
CA GLY A 49 9.84 -4.83 5.40
C GLY A 49 9.05 -4.40 4.17
N GLU A 50 8.02 -5.15 3.79
CA GLU A 50 7.11 -4.86 2.67
C GLU A 50 6.23 -3.64 2.94
N LEU A 51 5.74 -3.02 1.86
CA LEU A 51 4.77 -1.93 1.90
C LEU A 51 3.40 -2.42 1.48
N ALA A 52 2.39 -2.17 2.30
CA ALA A 52 0.99 -2.38 1.93
C ALA A 52 0.32 -1.03 1.69
N VAL A 53 -0.24 -0.86 0.49
CA VAL A 53 -0.94 0.35 0.04
C VAL A 53 -2.42 0.04 -0.09
N ALA A 54 -3.28 0.81 0.58
CA ALA A 54 -4.72 0.79 0.35
C ALA A 54 -5.09 1.79 -0.74
N ASP A 55 -5.48 1.26 -1.89
CA ASP A 55 -6.11 2.02 -2.95
C ASP A 55 -7.63 1.93 -2.80
N ALA A 56 -8.23 2.97 -2.22
CA ALA A 56 -9.66 3.01 -1.96
C ALA A 56 -10.49 3.16 -3.23
N GLY A 57 -9.92 3.76 -4.28
CA GLY A 57 -10.59 3.94 -5.56
C GLY A 57 -10.66 2.64 -6.34
N ALA A 58 -9.57 1.86 -6.35
CA ALA A 58 -9.55 0.51 -6.92
C ALA A 58 -10.22 -0.55 -6.00
N ARG A 59 -10.35 -0.22 -4.70
CA ARG A 59 -10.76 -1.14 -3.63
C ARG A 59 -9.81 -2.33 -3.54
N GLU A 60 -8.53 -2.04 -3.55
CA GLU A 60 -7.45 -3.02 -3.54
C GLU A 60 -6.43 -2.67 -2.45
N ILE A 61 -5.88 -3.71 -1.84
CA ILE A 61 -4.65 -3.62 -1.07
C ILE A 61 -3.54 -4.21 -1.94
N ARG A 62 -2.54 -3.39 -2.26
CA ARG A 62 -1.38 -3.81 -3.06
C ARG A 62 -0.15 -3.87 -2.18
N VAL A 63 0.60 -4.96 -2.28
CA VAL A 63 1.80 -5.20 -1.47
C VAL A 63 3.03 -5.17 -2.35
N PHE A 64 4.04 -4.41 -1.91
CA PHE A 64 5.32 -4.22 -2.58
C PHE A 64 6.46 -4.70 -1.69
N ASP A 65 7.52 -5.25 -2.28
CA ASP A 65 8.75 -5.58 -1.57
C ASP A 65 9.54 -4.33 -1.16
N ALA A 66 10.67 -4.53 -0.50
CA ALA A 66 11.54 -3.44 -0.04
C ALA A 66 12.20 -2.67 -1.19
N GLU A 67 12.19 -3.23 -2.40
CA GLU A 67 12.69 -2.61 -3.63
C GLU A 67 11.56 -2.00 -4.48
N GLY A 68 10.32 -1.98 -3.97
CA GLY A 68 9.16 -1.39 -4.66
C GLY A 68 8.54 -2.26 -5.74
N ARG A 69 8.93 -3.53 -5.86
CA ARG A 69 8.31 -4.45 -6.82
C ARG A 69 6.99 -4.95 -6.25
N HIS A 70 5.96 -4.92 -7.09
CA HIS A 70 4.67 -5.50 -6.75
C HIS A 70 4.81 -6.99 -6.48
N ARG A 71 4.30 -7.45 -5.35
CA ARG A 71 4.28 -8.86 -4.96
C ARG A 71 2.92 -9.47 -5.20
N PHE A 72 1.87 -8.84 -4.70
CA PHE A 72 0.51 -9.32 -4.84
C PHE A 72 -0.52 -8.22 -4.56
N THR A 73 -1.75 -8.48 -5.01
CA THR A 73 -2.93 -7.67 -4.75
C THR A 73 -3.99 -8.53 -4.11
N VAL A 74 -4.72 -7.96 -3.14
CA VAL A 74 -5.95 -8.53 -2.60
C VAL A 74 -7.04 -7.47 -2.63
N GLY A 75 -8.30 -7.87 -2.76
CA GLY A 75 -9.40 -6.93 -2.92
C GLY A 75 -10.01 -6.98 -4.31
N GLY A 76 -10.81 -5.97 -4.57
CA GLY A 76 -11.72 -5.87 -5.69
C GLY A 76 -13.02 -5.25 -5.23
N HIS A 77 -13.77 -4.69 -6.18
CA HIS A 77 -15.09 -4.16 -5.90
C HIS A 77 -16.07 -5.31 -5.61
N GLY A 78 -16.76 -5.24 -4.46
CA GLY A 78 -17.89 -6.11 -4.17
C GLY A 78 -18.10 -6.38 -2.68
N GLU A 79 -18.87 -7.42 -2.39
CA GLU A 79 -19.30 -7.79 -1.03
C GLU A 79 -18.99 -9.27 -0.73
N GLY A 80 -18.34 -9.97 -1.65
CA GLY A 80 -17.92 -11.35 -1.50
C GLY A 80 -16.64 -11.51 -0.67
N PRO A 81 -16.28 -12.75 -0.31
CA PRO A 81 -15.03 -13.02 0.41
C PRO A 81 -13.81 -12.50 -0.36
N GLY A 82 -13.04 -11.62 0.28
CA GLY A 82 -11.85 -11.01 -0.31
C GLY A 82 -12.11 -9.74 -1.12
N GLU A 83 -13.36 -9.30 -1.25
CA GLU A 83 -13.74 -8.03 -1.89
C GLU A 83 -13.99 -6.94 -0.84
N PHE A 84 -13.99 -5.68 -1.28
CA PHE A 84 -14.30 -4.55 -0.44
C PHE A 84 -15.42 -3.69 -1.05
N ALA A 85 -16.45 -3.40 -0.25
CA ALA A 85 -17.43 -2.38 -0.58
C ALA A 85 -16.82 -0.99 -0.39
N ASN A 86 -16.04 -0.82 0.68
CA ASN A 86 -15.25 0.37 0.98
C ASN A 86 -13.94 -0.04 1.67
N LEU A 87 -12.84 0.60 1.30
CA LEU A 87 -11.52 0.36 1.89
C LEU A 87 -11.02 1.64 2.57
N TRP A 88 -10.85 1.60 3.90
CA TRP A 88 -10.54 2.79 4.70
C TRP A 88 -9.09 2.83 5.19
N SER A 89 -8.67 1.79 5.90
CA SER A 89 -7.32 1.71 6.47
C SER A 89 -6.88 0.26 6.58
N ILE A 90 -5.57 0.05 6.53
CA ILE A 90 -4.91 -1.22 6.84
C ILE A 90 -4.34 -1.16 8.25
N ALA A 91 -4.47 -2.25 9.01
CA ALA A 91 -3.80 -2.46 10.28
C ALA A 91 -3.11 -3.83 10.29
N GLN A 92 -1.85 -3.88 10.77
CA GLN A 92 -1.14 -5.15 10.95
C GLN A 92 -1.34 -5.67 12.37
N VAL A 93 -2.22 -6.65 12.54
CA VAL A 93 -2.44 -7.31 13.83
C VAL A 93 -1.37 -8.38 14.12
N ARG A 94 -1.19 -8.73 15.39
CA ARG A 94 -0.46 -9.94 15.80
C ARG A 94 -1.48 -11.00 16.12
N ALA A 95 -1.33 -12.19 15.54
CA ALA A 95 -2.02 -13.36 16.06
C ALA A 95 -1.36 -13.72 17.39
N THR A 96 -1.94 -13.28 18.51
CA THR A 96 -1.68 -13.94 19.79
C THR A 96 -2.21 -15.35 19.65
N GLN A 97 -1.32 -16.32 19.86
CA GLN A 97 -1.60 -17.75 19.74
C GLN A 97 -2.86 -18.08 20.56
N PHE A 98 -4.00 -18.30 19.90
CA PHE A 98 -5.19 -18.82 20.57
C PHE A 98 -4.91 -20.30 20.80
N ARG A 99 -4.46 -20.63 22.02
CA ARG A 99 -4.37 -22.04 22.43
C ARG A 99 -5.78 -22.50 22.82
N PRO A 100 -6.32 -23.56 22.18
CA PRO A 100 -7.58 -24.16 22.61
C PRO A 100 -7.47 -24.78 24.00
#